data_AF-A0A2R7L5V3-F1
#
_entry.id   AF-A0A2R7L5V3-F1
#
_cell.length_a   1.000
_cell.length_b   1.000
_cell.length_c   1.000
_cell.angle_alpha   90.00
_cell.angle_beta   90.00
_cell.angle_gamma   90.00
#
_symmetry.space_group_name_H-M   'P 1'
#
loop_
_entity.id
_entity.type
_entity.pdbx_description
1 polymer ?
#
loop_
_entity_poly.entity_id
_entity_poly.type
_entity_poly.pdbx_seq_one_letter_code
_entity_poly.pdbx_strand_id
1 'polypeptide(L)' 'MLKSFTHHPDSVGETYGQHMGVAFGFGMTLIGAGLACLVHGLLPFAFERTGSDTVRGLNDRLSRRRAVAETGRPVEPVAG' A
#
# COMPACT_ATOMS: atom_id res chain seq x y z
N MET A 1 -19.71 16.12 7.26
CA MET A 1 -18.77 14.99 7.46
C MET A 1 -19.00 13.81 6.50
N LEU A 2 -20.19 13.64 5.88
CA LEU A 2 -20.41 12.66 4.80
C LEU A 2 -20.23 13.24 3.37
N LYS A 3 -19.83 14.50 3.24
CA LYS A 3 -19.81 15.24 1.95
C LYS A 3 -18.54 15.06 1.10
N SER A 4 -17.45 14.49 1.64
CA SER A 4 -16.24 14.22 0.85
C SER A 4 -16.33 12.94 0.01
N PHE A 5 -17.38 12.13 0.18
CA PHE A 5 -17.56 10.86 -0.53
C PHE A 5 -18.56 10.92 -1.68
N THR A 6 -19.25 12.04 -1.91
CA THR A 6 -20.39 12.10 -2.86
C THR A 6 -20.50 13.35 -3.76
N HIS A 7 -19.46 14.19 -3.85
CA HIS A 7 -19.33 15.19 -4.94
C HIS A 7 -17.89 15.05 -5.48
N HIS A 8 -17.62 14.51 -6.66
CA HIS A 8 -18.14 14.89 -7.97
C HIS A 8 -18.26 13.65 -8.88
N PRO A 9 -19.48 13.13 -9.13
CA PRO A 9 -19.68 11.82 -9.75
C PRO A 9 -19.65 11.79 -11.28
N ASP A 10 -18.89 12.63 -12.00
CA ASP A 10 -18.91 12.53 -13.48
C ASP A 10 -17.68 13.07 -14.23
N SER A 11 -16.44 12.78 -13.81
CA SER A 11 -15.27 13.33 -14.55
C SER A 11 -14.06 12.45 -14.78
N VAL A 12 -14.07 11.12 -14.52
CA VAL A 12 -12.84 10.35 -14.84
C VAL A 12 -12.96 8.85 -15.17
N GLY A 13 -14.12 8.20 -15.10
CA GLY A 13 -14.25 6.81 -15.59
C GLY A 13 -13.54 5.72 -14.75
N GLU A 14 -13.04 6.02 -13.55
CA GLU A 14 -12.64 5.02 -12.56
C GLU A 14 -13.67 4.95 -11.43
N THR A 15 -14.01 3.73 -11.00
CA THR A 15 -15.01 3.53 -9.95
C THR A 15 -14.39 3.74 -8.57
N TYR A 16 -15.14 4.32 -7.64
CA TYR A 16 -14.78 4.34 -6.21
C TYR A 16 -14.38 2.94 -5.68
N GLY A 17 -14.97 1.89 -6.26
CA GLY A 17 -14.60 0.49 -6.02
C GLY A 17 -13.16 0.13 -6.37
N GLN A 18 -12.58 0.68 -7.45
CA GLN A 18 -11.16 0.46 -7.78
C GLN A 18 -10.24 1.10 -6.74
N HIS A 19 -10.52 2.34 -6.35
CA HIS A 19 -9.72 3.04 -5.33
C HIS A 19 -9.84 2.36 -3.97
N MET A 20 -11.06 1.94 -3.60
CA MET A 20 -11.35 1.19 -2.38
C MET A 20 -10.62 -0.17 -2.39
N GLY A 21 -10.70 -0.94 -3.47
CA GLY A 21 -10.03 -2.25 -3.56
C GLY A 21 -8.51 -2.14 -3.45
N VAL A 22 -7.93 -1.11 -4.08
CA VAL A 22 -6.49 -0.84 -3.97
C VAL A 22 -6.09 -0.45 -2.54
N ALA A 23 -6.88 0.41 -1.87
CA ALA A 23 -6.61 0.82 -0.49
C ALA A 23 -6.78 -0.36 0.50
N PHE A 24 -7.84 -1.15 0.36
CA PHE A 24 -8.08 -2.33 1.18
C PHE A 24 -7.01 -3.41 0.99
N GLY A 25 -6.58 -3.67 -0.25
CA GLY A 25 -5.49 -4.62 -0.51
C GLY A 25 -4.18 -4.19 0.16
N PHE A 26 -3.87 -2.89 0.15
CA PHE A 26 -2.70 -2.35 0.84
C PHE A 26 -2.82 -2.51 2.36
N GLY A 27 -3.98 -2.16 2.93
CA GLY A 27 -4.26 -2.28 4.36
C GLY A 27 -4.19 -3.72 4.86
N MET A 28 -4.79 -4.68 4.16
CA MET A 28 -4.75 -6.10 4.53
C MET A 28 -3.32 -6.67 4.51
N THR A 29 -2.52 -6.26 3.53
CA THR A 29 -1.11 -6.66 3.46
C THR A 29 -0.31 -6.10 4.65
N LEU A 30 -0.59 -4.85 5.05
CA LEU A 30 0.04 -4.21 6.20
C LEU A 30 -0.34 -4.88 7.52
N ILE A 31 -1.61 -5.26 7.68
CA ILE A 31 -2.10 -6.04 8.83
C ILE A 31 -1.38 -7.40 8.89
N GLY A 32 -1.26 -8.11 7.77
CA GLY A 32 -0.53 -9.37 7.69
C GLY A 32 0.94 -9.23 8.08
N ALA A 33 1.62 -8.17 7.61
CA ALA A 33 2.99 -7.86 8.02
C ALA A 33 3.11 -7.57 9.52
N GLY A 34 2.17 -6.81 10.08
CA GLY A 34 2.09 -6.55 11.52
C GLY A 34 1.90 -7.82 12.34
N LEU A 35 1.00 -8.71 11.93
CA LEU A 35 0.81 -10.01 12.56
C LEU A 35 2.07 -10.87 12.49
N ALA A 36 2.77 -10.89 11.35
CA ALA A 36 4.05 -11.60 11.21
C ALA A 36 5.11 -11.06 12.18
N CYS A 37 5.20 -9.73 12.36
CA CYS A 37 6.09 -9.12 13.35
C CYS A 37 5.71 -9.48 14.79
N LEU A 38 4.42 -9.52 15.12
CA LEU A 38 3.95 -9.93 16.46
C LEU A 38 4.29 -11.39 16.75
N VAL A 39 4.07 -12.29 15.77
CA VAL A 39 4.46 -13.70 15.89
C VAL A 39 5.98 -13.83 16.01
N HIS A 40 6.75 -13.08 15.23
CA HIS A 40 8.21 -13.05 15.34
C HIS A 40 8.69 -12.58 16.73
N GLY A 41 8.04 -11.55 17.30
CA GLY A 41 8.34 -11.10 18.65
C GLY A 41 8.09 -12.16 19.74
N LEU A 42 7.14 -13.07 19.51
CA LEU A 42 6.87 -14.20 20.40
C LEU A 42 7.76 -15.41 20.10
N LEU A 43 8.04 -15.66 18.82
CA LEU A 43 8.82 -16.78 18.29
C LEU A 43 9.91 -16.20 17.38
N PRO A 44 11.10 -15.87 17.92
CA PRO A 44 12.14 -15.13 17.18
C PRO A 44 12.71 -15.89 15.97
N PHE A 45 12.39 -17.18 15.83
CA PHE A 45 12.76 -17.99 14.67
C PHE A 45 11.70 -18.01 13.56
N ALA A 46 10.48 -17.52 13.82
CA ALA A 46 9.40 -17.46 12.84
C ALA A 46 9.38 -16.08 12.16
N PHE A 47 9.13 -16.04 10.84
CA PHE A 47 8.92 -14.79 10.07
C PHE A 47 10.04 -13.73 10.15
N GLU A 48 11.28 -14.15 10.41
CA GLU A 48 12.45 -13.27 10.62
C GLU A 48 12.61 -12.17 9.57
N ARG A 49 12.30 -12.49 8.30
CA ARG A 49 12.38 -11.54 7.19
C ARG A 49 11.03 -11.11 6.63
N THR A 50 9.98 -11.88 6.90
CA THR A 50 8.67 -11.71 6.26
C THR A 50 8.02 -10.38 6.60
N GLY A 51 8.07 -9.95 7.86
CA GLY A 51 7.50 -8.67 8.28
C GLY A 51 8.21 -7.48 7.60
N SER A 52 9.52 -7.40 7.76
CA SER A 52 10.36 -6.34 7.21
C SER A 52 10.34 -6.27 5.68
N ASP A 53 10.41 -7.42 5.00
CA ASP A 53 10.39 -7.47 3.53
C ASP A 53 9.02 -7.06 2.97
N THR A 54 7.93 -7.42 3.66
CA THR A 54 6.57 -7.00 3.28
C THR A 54 6.38 -5.49 3.42
N VAL A 55 6.86 -4.90 4.54
CA VAL A 55 6.78 -3.45 4.76
C VAL A 55 7.64 -2.69 3.74
N ARG A 56 8.85 -3.18 3.42
CA ARG A 56 9.69 -2.60 2.35
C ARG A 56 8.96 -2.61 1.01
N GLY A 57 8.38 -3.75 0.61
CA GLY A 57 7.63 -3.86 -0.63
C GLY A 57 6.42 -2.91 -0.69
N LEU A 58 5.72 -2.72 0.43
CA LEU A 58 4.62 -1.75 0.52
C LEU A 58 5.15 -0.31 0.39
N ASN A 59 6.23 0.03 1.09
CA ASN A 59 6.85 1.36 1.02
C ASN A 59 7.32 1.71 -0.41
N ASP A 60 7.91 0.76 -1.12
CA ASP A 60 8.34 0.94 -2.50
C ASP A 60 7.15 1.19 -3.44
N ARG A 61 6.06 0.43 -3.25
CA ARG A 61 4.81 0.63 -4.00
C ARG A 61 4.20 2.01 -3.73
N LEU A 62 4.24 2.48 -2.49
CA LEU A 62 3.74 3.81 -2.13
C LEU A 62 4.61 4.92 -2.74
N SER A 63 5.93 4.77 -2.66
CA SER A 63 6.90 5.72 -3.20
C SER A 63 6.79 5.85 -4.71
N ARG A 64 6.67 4.73 -5.43
CA ARG A 64 6.44 4.72 -6.89
C ARG A 64 5.12 5.40 -7.27
N ARG A 65 4.05 5.16 -6.51
CA ARG A 65 2.75 5.80 -6.74
C ARG A 65 2.79 7.31 -6.51
N ARG A 66 3.46 7.76 -5.44
CA ARG A 66 3.69 9.19 -5.19
C ARG A 66 4.45 9.83 -6.33
N ALA A 67 5.52 9.19 -6.79
CA ALA A 67 6.34 9.79 -7.83
C ALA A 67 5.63 9.85 -9.19
N VAL A 68 4.78 8.86 -9.53
CA VAL A 68 3.89 8.95 -10.69
C VAL A 68 2.90 10.10 -10.55
N ALA A 69 2.32 10.30 -9.36
CA ALA A 69 1.38 11.39 -9.10
C ALA A 69 2.04 12.79 -9.17
N GLU A 70 3.30 12.92 -8.72
CA GLU A 70 4.05 14.19 -8.73
C GLU A 70 4.67 14.50 -10.10
N THR A 71 5.13 13.49 -10.85
CA THR A 71 5.94 13.69 -12.07
C THR A 71 5.19 13.37 -13.36
N GLY A 72 4.00 12.75 -13.27
CA GLY A 72 3.28 12.20 -14.42
C GLY A 72 4.03 11.06 -15.16
N ARG A 73 5.17 10.59 -14.62
CA ARG A 73 6.01 9.53 -15.20
C ARG A 73 6.42 8.50 -14.13
N PRO A 74 6.51 7.21 -14.48
CA PRO A 74 7.01 6.18 -13.57
C PRO A 74 8.45 6.49 -13.13
N VAL A 75 8.72 6.36 -11.83
CA VAL A 75 10.10 6.37 -11.31
C VAL A 75 10.70 4.99 -11.49
N GLU A 76 11.77 4.96 -12.27
CA GLU A 76 12.61 3.79 -12.54
C GLU A 76 13.17 3.23 -11.22
N PRO A 77 13.23 1.89 -11.04
CA PRO A 77 13.88 1.31 -9.87
C PRO A 77 15.33 1.79 -9.78
N VAL A 78 15.76 2.25 -8.61
CA VAL A 78 17.18 2.45 -8.32
C VAL A 78 17.81 1.06 -8.27
N ALA A 79 18.61 0.72 -9.28
CA ALA A 79 19.44 -0.48 -9.27
C ALA A 79 20.45 -0.35 -8.12
N GLY A 80 20.39 -1.28 -7.19
CA GLY A 80 21.39 -1.44 -6.13
C GLY A 80 22.70 -1.99 -6.66
#